data_AF-A0A1G0FBA3-F1
#
_entry.id   AF-A0A1G0FBA3-F1
#
_cell.length_a   1.000
_cell.length_b   1.000
_cell.length_c   1.000
_cell.angle_alpha   90.00
_cell.angle_beta   90.00
_cell.angle_gamma   90.00
#
_symmetry.space_group_name_H-M   'P 1'
#
loop_
_entity.id
_entity.type
_entity.pdbx_description
1 polymer ?
#
loop_
_entity_poly.entity_id
_entity_poly.type
_entity_poly.pdbx_seq_one_letter_code
_entity_poly.pdbx_strand_id
1 'polypeptide(L)'
;MYEEQKDLHTSIDQNIDSIDSPEARLILEERTKSFAQIEEVEDVGDYQEYICFRLGDKELYGIAYPYLSEIVESTRLTFVPMTPDFIAGVINLRSKIVPVIDLKKFFHLTTTTKSDSYWVVIVHEGARMLGMLVDEVLNNNRYAVKKLSPALPSKNVSNLEYVQGIYEGKITVLNISALLNDAILRKMNEGVSR
;
A
#
# COMPACT_ATOMS: atom_id res chain seq x y z
N MET A 1 33.75 10.66 -65.84
CA MET A 1 32.80 11.77 -66.08
C MET A 1 31.40 11.17 -66.16
N TYR A 2 30.48 11.71 -65.36
CA TYR A 2 29.06 11.38 -65.16
C TYR A 2 28.69 10.29 -64.13
N GLU A 3 28.75 10.72 -62.85
CA GLU A 3 27.63 10.96 -61.90
C GLU A 3 26.26 10.24 -61.99
N GLU A 4 25.76 10.07 -60.75
CA GLU A 4 24.37 10.12 -60.25
C GLU A 4 23.39 8.93 -60.28
N GLN A 5 23.22 8.40 -59.06
CA GLN A 5 21.97 8.12 -58.31
C GLN A 5 20.81 7.37 -59.00
N LYS A 6 20.41 6.24 -58.40
CA LYS A 6 19.10 6.15 -57.72
C LYS A 6 18.89 4.87 -56.89
N ASP A 7 18.16 5.10 -55.81
CA ASP A 7 17.17 4.24 -55.15
C ASP A 7 17.56 3.32 -53.98
N LEU A 8 16.70 3.51 -52.98
CA LEU A 8 16.66 3.16 -51.58
C LEU A 8 15.60 2.07 -51.44
N HIS A 9 15.91 0.87 -50.92
CA HIS A 9 15.01 0.08 -50.03
C HIS A 9 15.55 -1.33 -49.68
N THR A 10 15.43 -1.66 -48.38
CA THR A 10 15.25 -3.00 -47.76
C THR A 10 16.43 -3.98 -47.91
N SER A 11 17.06 -4.52 -46.87
CA SER A 11 16.45 -5.14 -45.69
C SER A 11 17.51 -5.28 -44.59
N ILE A 12 17.15 -4.85 -43.39
CA ILE A 12 17.77 -5.25 -42.11
C ILE A 12 17.25 -6.67 -41.79
N ASP A 13 17.99 -7.42 -40.97
CA ASP A 13 17.69 -8.76 -40.42
C ASP A 13 18.25 -9.98 -41.17
N GLN A 14 19.58 -10.06 -41.23
CA GLN A 14 20.29 -11.34 -41.14
C GLN A 14 20.80 -11.53 -39.72
N ASN A 15 20.01 -12.10 -38.80
CA ASN A 15 20.58 -12.69 -37.57
C ASN A 15 19.63 -13.65 -36.82
N ILE A 16 19.16 -14.71 -37.48
CA ILE A 16 18.32 -15.75 -36.84
C ILE A 16 19.10 -17.05 -36.51
N ASP A 17 20.39 -17.16 -36.88
CA ASP A 17 21.11 -18.45 -36.78
C ASP A 17 22.04 -18.61 -35.56
N SER A 18 21.81 -17.91 -34.44
CA SER A 18 22.68 -18.02 -33.24
C SER A 18 21.97 -18.43 -31.95
N ILE A 19 20.95 -19.31 -32.04
CA ILE A 19 20.23 -19.83 -30.86
C ILE A 19 20.84 -21.15 -30.31
N ASP A 20 21.70 -21.84 -31.06
CA ASP A 20 22.26 -23.15 -30.66
C ASP A 20 23.79 -23.15 -30.51
N SER A 21 24.37 -22.08 -29.94
CA SER A 21 25.79 -22.09 -29.57
C SER A 21 26.00 -22.79 -28.21
N PRO A 22 27.14 -23.46 -27.98
CA PRO A 22 27.49 -24.02 -26.67
C PRO A 22 27.47 -22.97 -25.55
N GLU A 23 27.77 -21.71 -25.88
CA GLU A 23 27.73 -20.57 -24.96
C GLU A 23 26.30 -20.19 -24.58
N ALA A 24 25.35 -20.23 -25.53
CA ALA A 24 23.93 -20.03 -25.24
C ALA A 24 23.40 -21.12 -24.29
N ARG A 25 23.81 -22.38 -24.49
CA ARG A 25 23.45 -23.48 -23.58
C ARG A 25 24.03 -23.31 -22.18
N LEU A 26 25.27 -22.84 -22.04
CA LEU A 26 25.88 -22.53 -20.74
C LEU A 26 25.15 -21.40 -20.01
N ILE A 27 24.77 -20.34 -20.73
CA ILE A 27 23.96 -19.23 -20.17
C ILE A 27 22.56 -19.74 -19.78
N LEU A 28 21.95 -20.62 -20.59
CA LEU A 28 20.66 -21.22 -20.25
C LEU A 28 20.76 -22.15 -19.04
N GLU A 29 21.82 -22.93 -18.89
CA GLU A 29 22.05 -23.80 -17.73
C GLU A 29 22.33 -22.99 -16.47
N GLU A 30 23.13 -21.92 -16.58
CA GLU A 30 23.41 -20.99 -15.48
C GLU A 30 22.14 -20.24 -15.05
N ARG A 31 21.30 -19.83 -16.01
CA ARG A 31 19.97 -19.30 -15.74
C ARG A 31 19.07 -20.36 -15.14
N THR A 32 19.05 -21.59 -15.64
CA THR A 32 18.21 -22.68 -15.08
C THR A 32 18.59 -22.98 -13.63
N LYS A 33 19.88 -22.89 -13.28
CA LYS A 33 20.37 -23.02 -11.89
C LYS A 33 20.07 -21.80 -11.02
N SER A 34 20.13 -20.59 -11.59
CA SER A 34 19.77 -19.34 -10.90
C SER A 34 18.25 -19.22 -10.70
N PHE A 35 17.45 -19.76 -11.61
CA PHE A 35 15.99 -19.88 -11.51
C PHE A 35 15.58 -20.99 -10.53
N ALA A 36 16.37 -22.07 -10.42
CA ALA A 36 16.10 -23.16 -9.47
C ALA A 36 16.38 -22.81 -7.99
N GLN A 37 17.01 -21.67 -7.69
CA GLN A 37 17.17 -21.18 -6.31
C GLN A 37 16.03 -20.30 -5.82
N ILE A 38 15.02 -20.04 -6.66
CA ILE A 38 13.69 -19.74 -6.14
C ILE A 38 13.04 -21.10 -5.87
N GLU A 39 13.48 -21.76 -4.79
CA GLU A 39 12.60 -22.71 -4.12
C GLU A 39 11.39 -21.90 -3.63
N GLU A 40 10.35 -21.80 -4.45
CA GLU A 40 9.00 -21.63 -3.92
C GLU A 40 8.69 -22.91 -3.15
N VAL A 41 9.16 -22.95 -1.89
CA VAL A 41 8.48 -23.72 -0.87
C VAL A 41 7.07 -23.15 -0.83
N GLU A 42 6.11 -23.84 -1.46
CA GLU A 42 4.69 -23.61 -1.24
C GLU A 42 4.42 -23.88 0.25
N ASP A 43 4.68 -22.88 1.09
CA ASP A 43 4.02 -22.79 2.38
C ASP A 43 2.52 -22.73 2.05
N VAL A 44 1.79 -23.80 2.39
CA VAL A 44 0.34 -23.92 2.26
C VAL A 44 -0.35 -23.05 3.33
N GLY A 45 0.12 -21.81 3.44
CA GLY A 45 -0.47 -20.74 4.21
C GLY A 45 -1.27 -19.85 3.28
N ASP A 46 -2.47 -19.46 3.70
CA ASP A 46 -3.18 -18.36 3.04
C ASP A 46 -2.29 -17.11 3.15
N TYR A 47 -1.65 -16.75 2.04
CA TYR A 47 -0.91 -15.51 1.90
C TYR A 47 -1.86 -14.40 1.49
N GLN A 48 -1.76 -13.27 2.18
CA GLN A 48 -2.52 -12.07 1.86
C GLN A 48 -1.55 -10.94 1.51
N GLU A 49 -1.90 -10.15 0.50
CA GLU A 49 -1.19 -8.94 0.14
C GLU A 49 -1.61 -7.77 1.03
N TYR A 50 -0.62 -6.98 1.44
CA TYR A 50 -0.80 -5.80 2.26
C TYR A 50 -0.07 -4.61 1.65
N ILE A 51 -0.69 -3.43 1.77
CA ILE A 51 0.03 -2.16 1.64
C ILE A 51 0.60 -1.79 3.00
N CYS A 52 1.87 -1.43 3.03
CA CYS A 52 2.55 -1.02 4.25
C CYS A 52 2.82 0.48 4.23
N PHE A 53 2.82 1.10 5.40
CA PHE A 53 3.12 2.51 5.55
C PHE A 53 3.70 2.77 6.94
N ARG A 54 4.34 3.92 7.07
CA ARG A 54 5.00 4.37 8.29
C ARG A 54 4.21 5.50 8.94
N LEU A 55 4.13 5.45 10.26
CA LEU A 55 3.69 6.55 11.12
C LEU A 55 4.84 6.93 12.06
N GLY A 56 5.12 8.22 12.15
CA GLY A 56 6.27 8.75 12.87
C GLY A 56 7.60 8.21 12.35
N ASP A 57 8.54 8.04 13.26
CA ASP A 57 9.91 7.68 12.88
C ASP A 57 10.08 6.18 12.57
N LYS A 58 9.33 5.30 13.24
CA LYS A 58 9.63 3.85 13.28
C LYS A 58 8.44 2.91 13.22
N GLU A 59 7.21 3.39 13.39
CA GLU A 59 6.07 2.49 13.55
C GLU A 59 5.53 2.10 12.17
N LEU A 60 5.50 0.79 11.91
CA LEU A 60 5.06 0.20 10.65
C LEU A 60 3.66 -0.36 10.79
N TYR A 61 2.82 -0.01 9.83
CA TYR A 61 1.44 -0.44 9.77
C TYR A 61 1.14 -1.08 8.42
N GLY A 62 0.15 -1.98 8.41
CA GLY A 62 -0.27 -2.71 7.23
C GLY A 62 -1.79 -2.75 7.08
N ILE A 63 -2.25 -2.68 5.84
CA ILE A 63 -3.67 -2.83 5.48
C ILE A 63 -3.77 -3.89 4.39
N ALA A 64 -4.70 -4.82 4.53
CA ALA A 64 -4.93 -5.84 3.51
C ALA A 64 -5.42 -5.17 2.21
N TYR A 65 -4.81 -5.57 1.10
CA TYR A 65 -5.08 -5.00 -0.24
C TYR A 65 -6.57 -4.96 -0.63
N PRO A 66 -7.43 -5.93 -0.26
CA PRO A 66 -8.86 -5.88 -0.58
C PRO A 66 -9.61 -4.66 -0.05
N TYR A 67 -9.10 -4.00 0.99
CA TYR A 67 -9.68 -2.77 1.53
C TYR A 67 -9.13 -1.51 0.86
N LEU A 68 -8.01 -1.59 0.14
CA LEU A 68 -7.33 -0.44 -0.43
C LEU A 68 -8.07 0.04 -1.68
N SER A 69 -8.50 1.30 -1.68
CA SER A 69 -9.11 1.95 -2.85
C SER A 69 -8.10 2.76 -3.65
N GLU A 70 -7.39 3.67 -3.00
CA GLU A 70 -6.50 4.64 -3.66
C GLU A 70 -5.48 5.19 -2.66
N ILE A 71 -4.33 5.65 -3.15
CA ILE A 71 -3.32 6.35 -2.37
C ILE A 71 -3.14 7.73 -3.01
N VAL A 72 -3.36 8.77 -2.23
CA VAL A 72 -3.36 10.16 -2.72
C VAL A 72 -2.30 10.94 -1.96
N GLU A 73 -1.35 11.54 -2.67
CA GLU A 73 -0.52 12.58 -2.08
C GLU A 73 -1.34 13.88 -2.04
N SER A 74 -1.49 14.47 -0.85
CA SER A 74 -2.23 15.72 -0.71
C SER A 74 -1.50 16.73 0.16
N THR A 75 -1.63 17.99 -0.24
CA THR A 75 -1.17 19.15 0.53
C THR A 75 -2.31 19.86 1.25
N ARG A 76 -3.58 19.50 0.97
CA ARG A 76 -4.75 20.21 1.51
C ARG A 76 -5.88 19.26 1.90
N LEU A 77 -6.34 19.40 3.14
CA LEU A 77 -7.57 18.81 3.66
C LEU A 77 -8.56 19.94 3.96
N THR A 78 -9.86 19.66 3.79
CA THR A 78 -10.90 20.59 4.22
C THR A 78 -11.23 20.31 5.68
N PHE A 79 -10.94 21.27 6.55
CA PHE A 79 -11.21 21.15 7.98
C PHE A 79 -12.72 21.10 8.27
N VAL A 80 -13.14 20.23 9.20
CA VAL A 80 -14.51 20.14 9.67
C VAL A 80 -14.56 20.64 11.12
N PRO A 81 -15.38 21.65 11.44
CA PRO A 81 -15.48 22.16 12.81
C PRO A 81 -16.22 21.18 13.72
N MET A 82 -15.97 21.27 15.02
CA MET A 82 -16.64 20.49 16.07
C MET A 82 -16.48 18.96 15.95
N THR A 83 -15.42 18.50 15.30
CA THR A 83 -15.04 17.08 15.25
C THR A 83 -13.93 16.78 16.26
N PRO A 84 -13.78 15.51 16.70
CA PRO A 84 -12.61 15.10 17.48
C PRO A 84 -11.28 15.44 16.77
N ASP A 85 -10.23 15.68 17.55
CA ASP A 85 -8.92 16.13 17.02
C ASP A 85 -8.24 15.13 16.07
N PHE A 86 -8.59 13.85 16.16
CA PHE A 86 -8.13 12.81 15.25
C PHE A 86 -8.80 12.86 13.88
N ILE A 87 -9.89 13.61 13.72
CA ILE A 87 -10.47 13.91 12.41
C ILE A 87 -9.63 15.03 11.82
N ALA A 88 -8.84 14.69 10.79
CA ALA A 88 -8.02 15.68 10.08
C ALA A 88 -8.87 16.57 9.15
N GLY A 89 -10.03 16.06 8.71
CA GLY A 89 -10.97 16.79 7.87
C GLY A 89 -11.66 15.88 6.87
N VAL A 90 -11.91 16.41 5.68
CA VAL A 90 -12.47 15.67 4.54
C VAL A 90 -11.71 15.98 3.25
N ILE A 91 -11.79 15.06 2.29
CA ILE A 91 -11.35 15.27 0.90
C ILE A 91 -12.50 14.97 -0.07
N ASN A 92 -12.46 15.58 -1.25
CA ASN A 92 -13.35 15.22 -2.34
C ASN A 92 -12.64 14.22 -3.26
N LEU A 93 -13.11 12.97 -3.25
CA LEU A 93 -12.65 11.90 -4.13
C LEU A 93 -13.74 11.57 -5.13
N ARG A 94 -13.57 12.00 -6.39
CA ARG A 94 -14.49 11.73 -7.51
C ARG A 94 -15.96 12.07 -7.17
N SER A 95 -16.17 13.27 -6.64
CA SER A 95 -17.49 13.78 -6.21
C SER A 95 -18.08 13.07 -5.00
N LYS A 96 -17.28 12.26 -4.28
CA LYS A 96 -17.64 11.69 -2.98
C LYS A 96 -16.78 12.36 -1.93
N ILE A 97 -17.41 12.86 -0.86
CA ILE A 97 -16.65 13.39 0.25
C ILE A 97 -16.24 12.24 1.16
N VAL A 98 -14.94 12.12 1.40
CA VAL A 98 -14.34 11.07 2.21
C VAL A 98 -13.79 11.69 3.49
N PRO A 99 -14.22 11.23 4.69
CA PRO A 99 -13.62 11.66 5.94
C PRO A 99 -12.18 11.17 6.04
N VAL A 100 -11.30 12.02 6.55
CA VAL A 100 -9.88 11.69 6.73
C VAL A 100 -9.51 11.77 8.20
N ILE A 101 -8.89 10.70 8.70
CA ILE A 101 -8.36 10.61 10.07
C ILE A 101 -6.85 10.73 10.09
N ASP A 102 -6.34 11.38 11.13
CA ASP A 102 -4.93 11.37 11.51
C ASP A 102 -4.66 10.14 12.37
N LEU A 103 -4.02 9.11 11.79
CA LEU A 103 -3.76 7.87 12.51
C LEU A 103 -2.82 8.07 13.72
N LYS A 104 -1.93 9.07 13.68
CA LYS A 104 -1.06 9.36 14.83
C LYS A 104 -1.87 9.83 16.01
N LYS A 105 -2.81 10.75 15.78
CA LYS A 105 -3.72 11.21 16.84
C LYS A 105 -4.70 10.12 17.26
N PHE A 106 -5.21 9.35 16.31
CA PHE A 106 -6.17 8.27 16.57
C PHE A 106 -5.60 7.17 17.48
N PHE A 107 -4.33 6.80 17.28
CA PHE A 107 -3.63 5.84 18.13
C PHE A 107 -2.88 6.46 19.31
N HIS A 108 -3.01 7.78 19.51
CA HIS A 108 -2.30 8.56 20.53
C HIS A 108 -0.76 8.41 20.48
N LEU A 109 -0.20 8.35 19.28
CA LEU A 109 1.24 8.26 19.06
C LEU A 109 1.89 9.59 19.46
N THR A 110 2.98 9.53 20.22
CA THR A 110 3.68 10.72 20.75
C THR A 110 4.54 11.44 19.71
N THR A 111 4.44 11.05 18.43
CA THR A 111 5.33 11.53 17.38
C THR A 111 4.74 12.76 16.68
N THR A 112 5.54 13.81 16.52
CA THR A 112 5.14 15.06 15.89
C THR A 112 6.08 15.39 14.74
N THR A 113 6.16 14.51 13.75
CA THR A 113 6.78 14.86 12.47
C THR A 113 5.80 15.75 11.71
N LYS A 114 6.14 17.03 11.56
CA LYS A 114 5.48 17.93 10.60
C LYS A 114 6.05 17.61 9.22
N SER A 115 5.17 17.26 8.29
CA SER A 115 5.50 17.10 6.88
C SER A 115 4.81 18.20 6.08
N ASP A 116 5.45 18.65 5.00
CA ASP A 116 4.90 19.64 4.08
C ASP A 116 3.83 19.03 3.15
N SER A 117 3.89 17.72 2.94
CA SER A 117 2.84 16.92 2.28
C SER A 117 2.51 15.68 3.11
N TYR A 118 1.29 15.17 2.97
CA TYR A 118 0.88 13.93 3.62
C TYR A 118 0.31 12.96 2.59
N TRP A 119 0.53 11.68 2.83
CA TRP A 119 -0.12 10.62 2.07
C TRP A 119 -1.46 10.29 2.72
N VAL A 120 -2.51 10.20 1.90
CA VAL A 120 -3.83 9.75 2.32
C VAL A 120 -4.08 8.39 1.71
N VAL A 121 -4.11 7.35 2.55
CA VAL A 121 -4.51 6.00 2.16
C VAL A 121 -6.02 5.90 2.26
N ILE A 122 -6.70 5.71 1.12
CA ILE A 122 -8.15 5.56 1.04
C ILE A 122 -8.51 4.09 1.13
N VAL A 123 -9.33 3.75 2.12
CA VAL A 123 -9.88 2.41 2.30
C VAL A 123 -11.39 2.40 2.18
N HIS A 124 -11.95 1.25 1.84
CA HIS A 124 -13.38 1.08 1.71
C HIS A 124 -13.88 -0.31 2.13
N GLU A 125 -15.15 -0.38 2.52
CA GLU A 125 -15.90 -1.62 2.70
C GLU A 125 -17.35 -1.34 2.29
N GLY A 126 -17.81 -2.00 1.23
CA GLY A 126 -19.08 -1.66 0.59
C GLY A 126 -19.12 -0.21 0.09
N ALA A 127 -20.11 0.56 0.55
CA ALA A 127 -20.27 1.97 0.18
C ALA A 127 -19.51 2.95 1.09
N ARG A 128 -18.91 2.48 2.19
CA ARG A 128 -18.23 3.31 3.18
C ARG A 128 -16.79 3.52 2.78
N MET A 129 -16.29 4.73 2.98
CA MET A 129 -14.89 5.07 2.70
C MET A 129 -14.28 5.84 3.88
N LEU A 130 -12.97 5.71 4.02
CA LEU A 130 -12.19 6.42 5.03
C LEU A 130 -10.81 6.72 4.45
N GLY A 131 -10.36 7.95 4.59
CA GLY A 131 -8.98 8.33 4.35
C GLY A 131 -8.18 8.27 5.65
N MET A 132 -6.94 7.81 5.54
CA MET A 132 -6.00 7.75 6.66
C MET A 132 -4.75 8.51 6.29
N LEU A 133 -4.40 9.52 7.09
CA LEU A 133 -3.13 10.20 6.96
C LEU A 133 -2.01 9.30 7.45
N VAL A 134 -0.99 9.20 6.61
CA VAL A 134 0.25 8.46 6.88
C VAL A 134 1.45 9.30 6.48
N ASP A 135 2.60 9.04 7.09
CA ASP A 135 3.81 9.83 6.82
C ASP A 135 4.53 9.35 5.55
N GLU A 136 4.54 8.04 5.31
CA GLU A 136 5.16 7.45 4.13
C GLU A 136 4.47 6.15 3.76
N VAL A 137 4.23 5.95 2.46
CA VAL A 137 3.77 4.68 1.90
C VAL A 137 4.98 3.85 1.48
N LEU A 138 4.99 2.59 1.90
CA LEU A 138 6.05 1.63 1.62
C LEU A 138 5.58 0.61 0.56
N ASN A 139 6.50 -0.23 0.09
CA ASN A 139 6.21 -1.29 -0.87
C ASN A 139 5.12 -2.25 -0.35
N ASN A 140 4.39 -2.85 -1.29
CA ASN A 140 3.48 -3.95 -0.99
C ASN A 140 4.25 -5.19 -0.54
N ASN A 141 3.68 -5.93 0.41
CA ASN A 141 4.28 -7.16 0.92
C ASN A 141 3.22 -8.25 1.02
N ARG A 142 3.66 -9.50 0.85
CA ARG A 142 2.83 -10.70 1.09
C ARG A 142 3.17 -11.26 2.46
N TYR A 143 2.16 -11.39 3.30
CA TYR A 143 2.29 -11.94 4.63
C TYR A 143 1.44 -13.20 4.75
N ALA A 144 2.01 -14.26 5.31
CA ALA A 144 1.27 -15.46 5.68
C ALA A 144 0.32 -15.11 6.83
N VAL A 145 -0.99 -15.26 6.63
CA VAL A 145 -2.01 -14.86 7.63
C VAL A 145 -1.80 -15.60 8.96
N LYS A 146 -1.35 -16.85 8.91
CA LYS A 146 -1.04 -17.69 10.07
C LYS A 146 0.07 -17.13 10.98
N LYS A 147 0.93 -16.24 10.47
CA LYS A 147 2.02 -15.60 11.25
C LYS A 147 1.58 -14.32 11.96
N LEU A 148 0.34 -13.87 11.79
CA LEU A 148 -0.19 -12.76 12.56
C LEU A 148 -0.39 -13.20 14.01
N SER A 149 0.37 -12.57 14.90
CA SER A 149 0.18 -12.71 16.34
C SER A 149 -0.94 -11.77 16.81
N PRO A 150 -1.70 -12.14 17.86
CA PRO A 150 -2.70 -11.25 18.42
C PRO A 150 -2.05 -9.95 18.92
N ALA A 151 -2.75 -8.83 18.76
CA ALA A 151 -2.31 -7.56 19.30
C ALA A 151 -2.25 -7.63 20.83
N LEU A 152 -1.06 -7.50 21.41
CA LEU A 152 -0.91 -7.40 22.86
C LEU A 152 -1.17 -5.95 23.29
N PRO A 153 -1.83 -5.73 24.44
CA PRO A 153 -1.89 -4.41 25.05
C PRO A 153 -0.47 -3.90 25.28
N SER A 154 -0.08 -2.86 24.55
CA SER A 154 1.20 -2.18 24.75
C SER A 154 0.93 -0.76 25.24
N LYS A 155 1.95 -0.12 25.83
CA LYS A 155 1.81 1.29 26.27
C LYS A 155 1.47 2.26 25.12
N ASN A 156 1.70 1.86 23.86
CA ASN A 156 1.58 2.74 22.69
C ASN A 156 0.36 2.41 21.82
N VAL A 157 -0.27 1.25 21.99
CA VAL A 157 -1.46 0.87 21.21
C VAL A 157 -2.67 1.00 22.13
N SER A 158 -3.24 2.19 22.14
CA SER A 158 -4.59 2.40 22.66
C SER A 158 -5.59 2.04 21.55
N ASN A 159 -6.62 1.26 21.86
CA ASN A 159 -7.65 0.74 20.94
C ASN A 159 -7.28 -0.53 20.14
N LEU A 160 -7.07 -1.65 20.86
CA LEU A 160 -6.79 -2.98 20.28
C LEU A 160 -7.87 -3.48 19.30
N GLU A 161 -9.09 -2.96 19.37
CA GLU A 161 -10.18 -3.34 18.46
C GLU A 161 -9.91 -2.99 16.99
N TYR A 162 -9.05 -1.98 16.74
CA TYR A 162 -8.65 -1.56 15.40
C TYR A 162 -7.39 -2.27 14.90
N VAL A 163 -6.84 -3.20 15.68
CA VAL A 163 -5.66 -3.99 15.32
C VAL A 163 -6.07 -5.43 15.09
N GLN A 164 -5.86 -5.91 13.87
CA GLN A 164 -6.11 -7.31 13.51
C GLN A 164 -5.02 -8.23 14.07
N GLY A 165 -3.77 -7.77 14.08
CA GLY A 165 -2.64 -8.51 14.62
C GLY A 165 -1.30 -7.83 14.35
N ILE A 166 -0.21 -8.51 14.73
CA ILE A 166 1.16 -8.05 14.52
C ILE A 166 1.93 -9.12 13.75
N TYR A 167 2.51 -8.75 12.61
CA TYR A 167 3.38 -9.62 11.82
C TYR A 167 4.83 -9.52 12.30
N GLU A 168 5.41 -10.65 12.68
CA GLU A 168 6.81 -10.79 13.14
C GLU A 168 7.24 -9.77 14.22
N GLY A 169 6.29 -9.31 15.04
CA GLY A 169 6.54 -8.32 16.09
C GLY A 169 6.91 -6.91 15.59
N LYS A 170 6.79 -6.64 14.28
CA LYS A 170 7.25 -5.38 13.66
C LYS A 170 6.14 -4.58 13.00
N ILE A 171 5.19 -5.24 12.34
CA ILE A 171 4.18 -4.59 11.50
C ILE A 171 2.81 -4.79 12.12
N THR A 172 2.16 -3.69 12.47
CA THR A 172 0.81 -3.67 13.02
C THR A 172 -0.21 -3.71 11.89
N VAL A 173 -0.97 -4.79 11.78
CA VAL A 173 -2.02 -4.93 10.77
C VAL A 173 -3.33 -4.34 11.29
N LEU A 174 -3.89 -3.40 10.56
CA LEU A 174 -5.11 -2.69 10.93
C LEU A 174 -6.37 -3.49 10.55
N ASN A 175 -7.34 -3.49 11.46
CA ASN A 175 -8.68 -4.02 11.21
C ASN A 175 -9.55 -2.93 10.58
N ILE A 176 -9.59 -2.90 9.24
CA ILE A 176 -10.33 -1.88 8.50
C ILE A 176 -11.85 -1.98 8.71
N SER A 177 -12.40 -3.18 8.78
CA SER A 177 -13.83 -3.35 9.08
C SER A 177 -14.19 -2.75 10.43
N ALA A 178 -13.37 -2.93 11.47
CA ALA A 178 -13.60 -2.29 12.77
C ALA A 178 -13.52 -0.76 12.68
N LEU A 179 -12.50 -0.22 11.99
CA LEU A 179 -12.36 1.23 11.77
C LEU A 179 -13.57 1.83 11.05
N LEU A 180 -14.03 1.20 9.96
CA LEU A 180 -15.18 1.67 9.19
C LEU A 180 -16.52 1.52 9.92
N ASN A 181 -16.58 0.66 10.94
CA ASN A 181 -17.77 0.45 11.78
C ASN A 181 -17.79 1.30 13.05
N ASP A 182 -16.72 2.06 13.35
CA ASP A 182 -16.69 2.97 14.49
C ASP A 182 -17.85 3.99 14.43
N ALA A 183 -18.50 4.22 15.57
CA ALA A 183 -19.71 5.03 15.64
C ALA A 183 -19.49 6.49 15.25
N ILE A 184 -18.31 7.06 15.53
CA ILE A 184 -17.95 8.44 15.18
C ILE A 184 -17.70 8.52 13.68
N LEU A 185 -16.92 7.58 13.14
CA LEU A 185 -16.57 7.55 11.72
C LEU A 185 -17.78 7.25 10.81
N ARG A 186 -18.75 6.48 11.30
CA ARG A 186 -20.02 6.26 10.61
C ARG A 186 -20.86 7.52 10.51
N LYS A 187 -21.02 8.28 11.60
CA LYS A 187 -21.77 9.55 11.59
C LYS A 187 -21.20 10.55 10.59
N MET A 188 -19.88 10.59 10.44
CA MET A 188 -19.21 11.45 9.46
C MET A 188 -19.49 11.01 8.02
N ASN A 189 -19.50 9.71 7.72
CA ASN A 189 -19.87 9.23 6.38
C ASN A 189 -21.34 9.53 6.03
N GLU A 190 -22.24 9.42 7.01
CA GLU A 190 -23.68 9.66 6.83
C GLU A 190 -24.02 11.16 6.75
N GLY A 191 -23.38 11.99 7.57
CA GLY A 191 -23.66 13.43 7.67
C GLY A 191 -23.21 14.26 6.47
N VAL A 192 -22.29 13.73 5.66
CA VAL A 192 -21.70 14.45 4.53
C VAL A 192 -22.39 14.11 3.19
N SER A 193 -23.22 13.07 3.15
CA SER A 193 -23.99 12.67 1.96
C SER A 193 -25.32 13.44 1.79
N ARG A 194 -25.53 14.54 2.51
CA ARG A 194 -26.76 15.34 2.49
C ARG A 194 -26.54 16.76 1.96
#